data_AF-A0A386RCV0-F1
#
_entry.id   AF-A0A386RCV0-F1
#
_cell.length_a   1.000
_cell.length_b   1.000
_cell.length_c   1.000
_cell.angle_alpha   90.00
_cell.angle_beta   90.00
_cell.angle_gamma   90.00
#
_symmetry.space_group_name_H-M   'P 1'
#
loop_
_entity.id
_entity.type
_entity.pdbx_description
1 polymer ?
#
loop_
_entity_poly.entity_id
_entity_poly.type
_entity_poly.pdbx_seq_one_letter_code
_entity_poly.pdbx_strand_id
1 'polypeptide(L)'
;MNILIALIPALGWGIFSLIAGKIKNSHPANELMGLGTGALIIGIITAIIHPTSSNITIFSLSLISGMFCALGQSGQFISMRNIGISKTMPLSTGFQLIGNTLIGAIIFGEWTSSSQYLIGTLALILIIVGVSLTAISKDKSAKLKMRDIILLLFTSIGYWIYSSFPKAITANAQTLFLPQMIGIFIGSIIFLLVSRQTKVLKEKATWLNIFSGFSFGIAAFAYIFSAQLNGVITAFIYSQLCVIISTLGGIFFIGENKTKSELIGLFVKSC
;
A
#
# COMPACT_ATOMS: atom_id res chain seq x y z
N MET A 1 -22.54 5.79 4.47
CA MET A 1 -21.19 5.91 3.86
C MET A 1 -20.29 6.62 4.84
N ASN A 2 -19.35 5.90 5.46
CA ASN A 2 -18.49 6.45 6.53
C ASN A 2 -17.18 6.96 5.93
N ILE A 3 -17.25 8.07 5.19
CA ILE A 3 -16.11 8.67 4.46
C ILE A 3 -14.92 8.94 5.40
N LEU A 4 -15.19 9.36 6.65
CA LEU A 4 -14.14 9.61 7.65
C LEU A 4 -13.26 8.39 7.90
N ILE A 5 -13.84 7.18 7.95
CA ILE A 5 -13.07 5.94 8.14
C ILE A 5 -12.25 5.63 6.89
N ALA A 6 -12.76 5.94 5.71
CA ALA A 6 -12.06 5.73 4.44
C ALA A 6 -10.86 6.69 4.22
N LEU A 7 -10.79 7.80 4.95
CA LEU A 7 -9.67 8.75 4.91
C LEU A 7 -8.53 8.41 5.86
N ILE A 8 -8.78 7.61 6.91
CA ILE A 8 -7.73 7.20 7.86
C ILE A 8 -6.61 6.43 7.15
N PRO A 9 -6.89 5.47 6.25
CA PRO A 9 -5.84 4.80 5.49
C PRO A 9 -5.04 5.77 4.60
N ALA A 10 -5.67 6.81 4.05
CA ALA A 10 -4.96 7.80 3.26
C ALA A 10 -3.87 8.50 4.06
N LEU A 11 -4.20 8.93 5.28
CA LEU A 11 -3.25 9.55 6.19
C LEU A 11 -2.15 8.57 6.62
N GLY A 12 -2.51 7.39 7.12
CA GLY A 12 -1.51 6.44 7.63
C GLY A 12 -0.63 5.86 6.51
N TRP A 13 -1.18 5.56 5.34
CA TRP A 13 -0.39 5.12 4.20
C TRP A 13 0.49 6.21 3.61
N GLY A 14 0.02 7.46 3.64
CA GLY A 14 0.82 8.61 3.28
C GLY A 14 2.02 8.78 4.23
N ILE A 15 1.75 8.80 5.53
CA ILE A 15 2.75 9.02 6.57
C ILE A 15 3.78 7.89 6.63
N PHE A 16 3.40 6.61 6.53
CA PHE A 16 4.40 5.53 6.61
C PHE A 16 5.46 5.66 5.51
N SER A 17 5.04 6.04 4.29
CA SER A 17 5.97 6.15 3.16
C SER A 17 7.01 7.26 3.38
N LEU A 18 6.62 8.34 4.06
CA LEU A 18 7.51 9.43 4.44
C LEU A 18 8.45 9.03 5.57
N ILE A 19 7.96 8.28 6.57
CA ILE A 19 8.79 7.76 7.66
C ILE A 19 9.88 6.84 7.08
N ALA A 20 9.48 5.86 6.27
CA ALA A 20 10.43 4.93 5.64
C ALA A 20 11.47 5.68 4.81
N GLY A 21 11.01 6.60 3.94
CA GLY A 21 11.88 7.40 3.08
C GLY A 21 12.86 8.33 3.80
N LYS A 22 12.55 8.76 5.02
CA LYS A 22 13.40 9.69 5.80
C LYS A 22 14.51 8.96 6.57
N ILE A 23 14.38 7.66 6.83
CA ILE A 23 15.36 6.90 7.61
C ILE A 23 16.62 6.71 6.78
N LYS A 24 17.70 7.37 7.20
CA LYS A 24 19.02 7.25 6.55
C LYS A 24 19.57 5.83 6.69
N ASN A 25 20.29 5.38 5.67
CA ASN A 25 20.88 4.04 5.59
C ASN A 25 19.86 2.90 5.75
N SER A 26 18.61 3.13 5.34
CA SER A 26 17.59 2.09 5.25
C SER A 26 17.62 1.43 3.88
N HIS A 27 17.58 0.10 3.86
CA HIS A 27 17.37 -0.69 2.65
C HIS A 27 15.95 -1.29 2.65
N PRO A 28 15.42 -1.71 1.49
CA PRO A 28 14.07 -2.27 1.40
C PRO A 28 13.80 -3.41 2.39
N ALA A 29 14.82 -4.21 2.72
CA ALA A 29 14.75 -5.24 3.75
C ALA A 29 14.52 -4.69 5.18
N ASN A 30 15.18 -3.59 5.56
CA ASN A 30 14.95 -2.92 6.83
C ASN A 30 13.53 -2.33 6.91
N GLU A 31 13.10 -1.70 5.81
CA GLU A 31 11.80 -1.05 5.71
C GLU A 31 10.67 -2.09 5.83
N LEU A 32 10.76 -3.19 5.07
CA LEU A 32 9.76 -4.25 5.12
C LEU A 32 9.72 -4.98 6.47
N MET A 33 10.89 -5.27 7.05
CA MET A 33 10.97 -5.93 8.36
C MET A 33 10.44 -5.03 9.48
N GLY A 34 10.83 -3.75 9.49
CA GLY A 34 10.32 -2.78 10.45
C GLY A 34 8.81 -2.56 10.30
N LEU A 35 8.32 -2.47 9.06
CA LEU A 35 6.89 -2.38 8.76
C LEU A 35 6.14 -3.59 9.30
N GLY A 36 6.60 -4.81 8.99
CA GLY A 36 5.97 -6.04 9.46
C GLY A 36 5.97 -6.16 10.99
N THR A 37 7.07 -5.77 11.63
CA THR A 37 7.19 -5.79 13.11
C THR A 37 6.24 -4.79 13.76
N GLY A 38 6.22 -3.54 13.28
CA GLY A 38 5.32 -2.52 13.81
C GLY A 38 3.85 -2.85 13.57
N ALA A 39 3.51 -3.36 12.39
CA ALA A 39 2.16 -3.80 12.06
C ALA A 39 1.70 -4.96 12.96
N LEU A 40 2.58 -5.92 13.24
CA LEU A 40 2.31 -7.02 14.19
C LEU A 40 2.03 -6.51 15.60
N ILE A 41 2.80 -5.53 16.09
CA ILE A 41 2.56 -4.92 17.41
C ILE A 41 1.16 -4.30 17.47
N ILE A 42 0.75 -3.55 16.44
CA ILE A 42 -0.62 -3.00 16.36
C ILE A 42 -1.67 -4.10 16.32
N GLY A 43 -1.41 -5.19 15.58
CA GLY A 43 -2.25 -6.38 15.57
C GLY A 43 -2.46 -6.99 16.95
N ILE A 44 -1.37 -7.17 17.71
CA ILE A 44 -1.39 -7.73 19.07
C ILE A 44 -2.16 -6.80 20.02
N ILE A 45 -1.87 -5.49 19.99
CA ILE A 45 -2.58 -4.50 20.82
C ILE A 45 -4.09 -4.57 20.52
N THR A 46 -4.46 -4.62 19.25
CA THR A 46 -5.87 -4.71 18.84
C THR A 46 -6.54 -5.99 19.33
N ALA A 47 -5.83 -7.13 19.29
CA ALA A 47 -6.36 -8.40 19.77
C ALA A 47 -6.52 -8.46 21.29
N ILE A 48 -5.70 -7.73 22.05
CA ILE A 48 -5.86 -7.61 23.51
C ILE A 48 -7.08 -6.74 23.85
N ILE A 49 -7.27 -5.63 23.14
CA ILE A 49 -8.40 -4.71 23.36
C ILE A 49 -9.72 -5.31 22.86
N HIS A 50 -9.66 -6.06 21.76
CA HIS A 50 -10.81 -6.71 21.12
C HIS A 50 -10.54 -8.21 20.92
N PRO A 51 -10.67 -9.03 21.98
CA PRO A 51 -10.47 -10.47 21.88
C PRO A 51 -11.45 -11.05 20.85
N THR A 52 -10.92 -11.75 19.85
CA THR A 52 -11.73 -12.41 18.83
C THR A 52 -11.24 -13.84 18.63
N SER A 53 -12.19 -14.77 18.42
CA SER A 53 -11.89 -16.13 17.99
C SER A 53 -11.93 -16.20 16.47
N SER A 54 -10.89 -16.76 15.88
CA SER A 54 -10.82 -17.05 14.44
C SER A 54 -10.90 -18.55 14.23
N ASN A 55 -11.73 -19.02 13.31
CA ASN A 55 -11.64 -20.40 12.82
C ASN A 55 -10.31 -20.57 12.04
N ILE A 56 -9.74 -21.77 12.04
CA ILE A 56 -8.46 -22.09 11.37
C ILE A 56 -8.45 -21.69 9.90
N THR A 57 -9.58 -21.83 9.20
CA THR A 57 -9.72 -21.42 7.80
C THR A 57 -9.58 -19.92 7.62
N ILE A 58 -10.32 -19.13 8.41
CA ILE A 58 -10.27 -17.65 8.38
C ILE A 58 -8.87 -17.18 8.77
N PHE A 59 -8.30 -17.78 9.81
CA PHE A 59 -6.95 -17.48 10.27
C PHE A 59 -5.93 -17.70 9.15
N SER A 60 -5.95 -18.88 8.52
CA SER A 60 -4.98 -19.25 7.48
C SER A 60 -5.11 -18.39 6.23
N LEU A 61 -6.34 -18.13 5.76
CA LEU A 61 -6.59 -17.27 4.61
C LEU A 61 -6.15 -15.83 4.88
N SER A 62 -6.41 -15.32 6.09
CA SER A 62 -6.01 -13.97 6.50
C SER A 62 -4.50 -13.84 6.60
N LEU A 63 -3.82 -14.87 7.13
CA LEU A 63 -2.37 -14.95 7.17
C LEU A 63 -1.78 -14.92 5.76
N ILE A 64 -2.31 -15.72 4.83
CA ILE A 64 -1.87 -15.73 3.43
C ILE A 64 -2.07 -14.36 2.77
N SER A 65 -3.22 -13.73 2.99
CA SER A 65 -3.50 -12.36 2.52
C SER A 65 -2.44 -11.35 3.02
N GLY A 66 -2.05 -11.45 4.29
CA GLY A 66 -0.96 -10.65 4.86
C GLY A 66 0.39 -10.90 4.19
N MET A 67 0.71 -12.15 3.85
CA MET A 67 1.95 -12.47 3.12
C MET A 67 1.97 -11.86 1.71
N PHE A 68 0.83 -11.84 1.02
CA PHE A 68 0.68 -11.15 -0.26
C PHE A 68 0.85 -9.63 -0.13
N CYS A 69 0.39 -9.04 0.98
CA CYS A 69 0.67 -7.64 1.28
C CYS A 69 2.17 -7.37 1.40
N ALA A 70 2.92 -8.25 2.11
CA ALA A 70 4.37 -8.13 2.21
C ALA A 70 5.07 -8.24 0.85
N LEU A 71 4.56 -9.09 -0.05
CA LEU A 71 5.04 -9.15 -1.44
C LEU A 71 4.84 -7.80 -2.16
N GLY A 72 3.65 -7.19 -2.05
CA GLY A 72 3.37 -5.86 -2.59
C GLY A 72 4.32 -4.79 -2.04
N GLN A 73 4.48 -4.77 -0.71
CA GLN A 73 5.36 -3.83 -0.01
C GLN A 73 6.82 -3.99 -0.43
N SER A 74 7.28 -5.22 -0.65
CA SER A 74 8.66 -5.45 -1.09
C SER A 74 8.99 -4.75 -2.42
N GLY A 75 8.11 -4.85 -3.42
CA GLY A 75 8.31 -4.19 -4.71
C GLY A 75 8.23 -2.67 -4.61
N GLN A 76 7.34 -2.17 -3.76
CA GLN A 76 7.21 -0.74 -3.50
C GLN A 76 8.47 -0.17 -2.84
N PHE A 77 9.01 -0.79 -1.79
CA PHE A 77 10.24 -0.33 -1.15
C PHE A 77 11.46 -0.41 -2.08
N ILE A 78 11.59 -1.50 -2.84
CA ILE A 78 12.65 -1.62 -3.86
C ILE A 78 12.56 -0.48 -4.88
N SER A 79 11.35 -0.16 -5.33
CA SER A 79 11.13 0.88 -6.33
C SER A 79 11.36 2.28 -5.75
N MET A 80 10.91 2.55 -4.52
CA MET A 80 11.18 3.81 -3.82
C MET A 80 12.68 4.10 -3.78
N ARG A 81 13.51 3.06 -3.58
CA ARG A 81 14.97 3.19 -3.59
C ARG A 81 15.56 3.38 -4.98
N ASN A 82 15.03 2.69 -6.00
CA ASN A 82 15.56 2.72 -7.36
C ASN A 82 15.22 4.02 -8.11
N ILE A 83 13.99 4.50 -7.97
CA ILE A 83 13.43 5.58 -8.80
C ILE A 83 12.84 6.75 -7.99
N GLY A 84 12.92 6.71 -6.66
CA GLY A 84 12.41 7.75 -5.77
C GLY A 84 10.95 7.58 -5.38
N ILE A 85 10.54 8.23 -4.30
CA ILE A 85 9.21 8.11 -3.69
C ILE A 85 8.17 8.83 -4.57
N SER A 86 8.52 10.02 -5.05
CA SER A 86 7.64 10.83 -5.90
C SER A 86 7.31 10.23 -7.28
N LYS A 87 8.05 9.20 -7.73
CA LYS A 87 7.72 8.43 -8.93
C LYS A 87 7.07 7.10 -8.58
N THR A 88 7.58 6.41 -7.55
CA THR A 88 7.08 5.10 -7.14
C THR A 88 5.64 5.17 -6.64
N MET A 89 5.31 6.13 -5.78
CA MET A 89 3.99 6.19 -5.14
C MET A 89 2.86 6.38 -6.18
N PRO A 90 2.92 7.35 -7.11
CA PRO A 90 1.90 7.47 -8.13
C PRO A 90 1.79 6.24 -9.06
N LEU A 91 2.92 5.62 -9.43
CA LEU A 91 2.92 4.43 -10.29
C LEU A 91 2.27 3.22 -9.57
N SER A 92 2.73 2.92 -8.36
CA SER A 92 2.20 1.83 -7.53
C SER A 92 0.72 2.00 -7.27
N THR A 93 0.30 3.19 -6.83
CA THR A 93 -1.11 3.48 -6.57
C THR A 93 -1.96 3.36 -7.82
N GLY A 94 -1.48 3.83 -8.97
CA GLY A 94 -2.23 3.68 -10.21
C GLY A 94 -2.46 2.22 -10.59
N PHE A 95 -1.45 1.36 -10.48
CA PHE A 95 -1.62 -0.08 -10.69
C PHE A 95 -2.58 -0.72 -9.69
N GLN A 96 -2.52 -0.30 -8.43
CA GLN A 96 -3.45 -0.78 -7.42
C GLN A 96 -4.89 -0.29 -7.66
N LEU A 97 -5.10 0.95 -8.08
CA LEU A 97 -6.42 1.50 -8.43
C LEU A 97 -7.05 0.72 -9.57
N ILE A 98 -6.29 0.47 -10.63
CA ILE A 98 -6.77 -0.29 -11.79
C ILE A 98 -7.19 -1.69 -11.32
N GLY A 99 -6.31 -2.42 -10.64
CA GLY A 99 -6.61 -3.80 -10.22
C GLY A 99 -7.77 -3.89 -9.22
N ASN A 100 -7.78 -3.05 -8.18
CA ASN A 100 -8.83 -3.09 -7.16
C ASN A 100 -10.19 -2.65 -7.68
N THR A 101 -10.23 -1.68 -8.59
CA THR A 101 -11.48 -1.26 -9.23
C THR A 101 -12.03 -2.39 -10.11
N LEU A 102 -11.17 -3.04 -10.90
CA LEU A 102 -11.58 -4.19 -11.72
C LEU A 102 -12.08 -5.35 -10.86
N ILE A 103 -11.38 -5.68 -9.77
CA ILE A 103 -11.82 -6.72 -8.81
C ILE A 103 -13.16 -6.34 -8.18
N GLY A 104 -13.31 -5.12 -7.68
CA GLY A 104 -14.57 -4.66 -7.11
C GLY A 104 -15.74 -4.70 -8.09
N ALA A 105 -15.51 -4.26 -9.32
CA ALA A 105 -16.56 -4.17 -10.33
C ALA A 105 -16.96 -5.53 -10.92
N ILE A 106 -15.98 -6.41 -11.16
CA ILE A 106 -16.19 -7.68 -11.86
C ILE A 106 -16.43 -8.83 -10.88
N ILE A 107 -15.60 -8.94 -9.82
CA ILE A 107 -15.67 -10.07 -8.88
C ILE A 107 -16.73 -9.83 -7.82
N PHE A 108 -16.77 -8.63 -7.24
CA PHE A 108 -17.75 -8.30 -6.19
C PHE A 108 -19.03 -7.67 -6.69
N GLY A 109 -19.11 -7.33 -7.99
CA GLY A 109 -20.30 -6.74 -8.59
C GLY A 109 -20.70 -5.40 -7.95
N GLU A 110 -19.74 -4.62 -7.47
CA GLU A 110 -20.02 -3.35 -6.76
C GLU A 110 -20.62 -2.27 -7.67
N TRP A 111 -20.44 -2.40 -8.99
CA TRP A 111 -21.13 -1.56 -9.98
C TRP A 111 -22.43 -2.24 -10.40
N THR A 112 -23.56 -1.58 -10.14
CA THR A 112 -24.90 -2.12 -10.42
C THR A 112 -25.61 -1.37 -11.53
N SER A 113 -25.17 -0.16 -11.88
CA SER A 113 -25.79 0.68 -12.90
C SER A 113 -24.88 0.89 -14.12
N SER A 114 -25.49 1.01 -15.31
CA SER A 114 -24.75 1.30 -16.55
C SER A 114 -23.94 2.59 -16.48
N SER A 115 -24.42 3.59 -15.73
CA SER A 115 -23.70 4.84 -15.48
C SER A 115 -22.42 4.63 -14.66
N GLN A 116 -22.44 3.75 -13.65
CA GLN A 116 -21.24 3.43 -12.87
C GLN A 116 -20.18 2.73 -13.71
N TYR A 117 -20.59 1.79 -14.59
CA TYR A 117 -19.67 1.17 -15.54
C TYR A 117 -19.06 2.21 -16.50
N LEU A 118 -19.88 3.10 -17.08
CA LEU A 118 -19.40 4.11 -18.01
C LEU A 118 -18.40 5.08 -17.36
N ILE A 119 -18.79 5.72 -16.24
CA ILE A 119 -17.96 6.69 -15.53
C ILE A 119 -16.71 6.01 -14.96
N GLY A 120 -16.88 4.81 -14.38
CA GLY A 120 -15.78 4.03 -13.82
C GLY A 120 -14.74 3.65 -14.86
N THR A 121 -15.17 3.19 -16.04
CA THR A 121 -14.24 2.90 -17.15
C THR A 121 -13.52 4.16 -17.65
N LEU A 122 -14.21 5.29 -17.77
CA LEU A 122 -13.58 6.56 -18.15
C LEU A 122 -12.53 7.01 -17.12
N ALA A 123 -12.84 6.91 -15.83
CA ALA A 123 -11.89 7.21 -14.76
C ALA A 123 -10.67 6.28 -14.80
N LEU A 124 -10.86 4.98 -15.07
CA LEU A 124 -9.76 4.03 -15.25
C LEU A 124 -8.85 4.40 -16.42
N ILE A 125 -9.42 4.83 -17.56
CA ILE A 125 -8.64 5.31 -18.70
C ILE A 125 -7.78 6.52 -18.30
N LEU A 126 -8.36 7.48 -17.58
CA LEU A 126 -7.61 8.65 -17.09
C LEU A 126 -6.47 8.25 -16.14
N ILE A 127 -6.70 7.31 -15.23
CA ILE A 127 -5.66 6.78 -14.34
C ILE A 127 -4.54 6.12 -15.16
N ILE A 128 -4.86 5.29 -16.16
CA ILE A 128 -3.86 4.64 -17.04
C ILE A 128 -3.00 5.70 -17.75
N VAL A 129 -3.62 6.77 -18.26
CA VAL A 129 -2.90 7.88 -18.89
C VAL A 129 -2.00 8.58 -17.87
N GLY A 130 -2.50 8.88 -16.67
CA GLY A 130 -1.73 9.52 -15.59
C GLY A 130 -0.50 8.72 -15.15
N VAL A 131 -0.65 7.39 -15.02
CA VAL A 131 0.43 6.44 -14.74
C VAL A 131 1.45 6.45 -15.89
N SER A 132 0.99 6.36 -17.13
CA SER A 132 1.84 6.36 -18.32
C SER A 132 2.66 7.65 -18.44
N LEU A 133 2.04 8.81 -18.19
CA LEU A 133 2.73 10.10 -18.18
C LEU A 133 3.75 10.22 -17.05
N THR A 134 3.54 9.52 -15.93
CA THR A 134 4.54 9.45 -14.85
C THR A 134 5.72 8.57 -15.25
N ALA A 135 5.46 7.51 -16.01
CA ALA A 135 6.50 6.63 -16.50
C ALA A 135 7.42 7.30 -17.54
N ILE A 136 6.89 8.22 -18.35
CA ILE A 136 7.60 8.87 -19.47
C ILE A 136 8.48 10.07 -19.01
N SER A 137 8.53 10.41 -17.72
CA SER A 137 9.15 11.65 -17.23
C SER A 137 10.59 11.87 -17.76
N LYS A 138 10.82 13.03 -18.42
CA LYS A 138 12.01 13.39 -19.22
C LYS A 138 13.28 13.69 -18.41
N ASP A 139 13.30 13.38 -17.14
CA ASP A 139 14.37 13.81 -16.24
C ASP A 139 15.60 12.88 -16.31
N LYS A 140 16.79 13.47 -16.46
CA LYS A 140 18.07 12.75 -16.64
C LYS A 140 18.61 12.15 -15.34
N SER A 141 18.04 12.50 -14.19
CA SER A 141 18.55 12.18 -12.84
C SER A 141 18.26 10.75 -12.36
N ALA A 142 17.23 10.09 -12.89
CA ALA A 142 17.01 8.64 -12.75
C ALA A 142 16.08 8.16 -13.87
N LYS A 143 16.65 7.55 -14.92
CA LYS A 143 15.86 6.93 -15.99
C LYS A 143 15.04 5.79 -15.38
N LEU A 144 13.71 5.94 -15.39
CA LEU A 144 12.80 4.85 -15.06
C LEU A 144 13.10 3.68 -15.98
N LYS A 145 13.49 2.53 -15.43
CA LYS A 145 13.75 1.34 -16.24
C LYS A 145 12.47 0.53 -16.35
N MET A 146 12.28 -0.11 -17.50
CA MET A 146 11.17 -1.05 -17.71
C MET A 146 11.09 -2.11 -16.60
N ARG A 147 12.24 -2.54 -16.08
CA ARG A 147 12.34 -3.48 -14.95
C ARG A 147 11.62 -2.97 -13.69
N ASP A 148 11.71 -1.69 -13.36
CA ASP A 148 11.09 -1.14 -12.15
C ASP A 148 9.56 -1.06 -12.31
N ILE A 149 9.08 -0.75 -13.52
CA ILE A 149 7.65 -0.79 -13.87
C ILE A 149 7.11 -2.22 -13.76
N ILE A 150 7.80 -3.18 -14.38
CA ILE A 150 7.44 -4.61 -14.35
C ILE A 150 7.43 -5.12 -12.90
N LEU A 151 8.45 -4.78 -12.10
CA LEU A 151 8.51 -5.14 -10.69
C LEU A 151 7.27 -4.65 -9.95
N LEU A 152 6.94 -3.36 -10.06
CA LEU A 152 5.77 -2.77 -9.40
C LEU A 152 4.47 -3.44 -9.85
N LEU A 153 4.31 -3.71 -11.15
CA LEU A 153 3.12 -4.34 -11.68
C LEU A 153 2.93 -5.75 -11.09
N PHE A 154 3.98 -6.57 -11.08
CA PHE A 154 3.90 -7.93 -10.53
C PHE A 154 3.69 -7.94 -9.02
N THR A 155 4.37 -7.06 -8.27
CA THR A 155 4.16 -7.00 -6.82
C THR A 155 2.80 -6.40 -6.47
N SER A 156 2.20 -5.57 -7.34
CA SER A 156 0.86 -5.02 -7.12
C SER A 156 -0.24 -6.08 -7.04
N ILE A 157 -0.03 -7.26 -7.64
CA ILE A 157 -0.92 -8.41 -7.47
C ILE A 157 -1.07 -8.78 -5.99
N GLY A 158 0.03 -8.69 -5.22
CA GLY A 158 0.01 -8.91 -3.78
C GLY A 158 -0.89 -7.92 -3.05
N TYR A 159 -0.87 -6.64 -3.47
CA TYR A 159 -1.79 -5.65 -2.95
C TYR A 159 -3.23 -5.95 -3.34
N TRP A 160 -3.51 -6.29 -4.60
CA TRP A 160 -4.87 -6.59 -5.06
C TRP A 160 -5.52 -7.71 -4.24
N ILE A 161 -4.78 -8.78 -3.96
CA ILE A 161 -5.24 -9.87 -3.10
C ILE A 161 -5.48 -9.35 -1.68
N TYR A 162 -4.52 -8.62 -1.11
CA TYR A 162 -4.63 -8.07 0.24
C TYR A 162 -5.83 -7.12 0.42
N SER A 163 -6.04 -6.17 -0.50
CA SER A 163 -7.07 -5.13 -0.41
C SER A 163 -8.47 -5.63 -0.72
N SER A 164 -8.60 -6.67 -1.54
CA SER A 164 -9.89 -7.31 -1.85
C SER A 164 -10.32 -8.31 -0.77
N PHE A 165 -9.36 -8.84 -0.01
CA PHE A 165 -9.57 -9.89 0.98
C PHE A 165 -10.63 -9.58 2.05
N PRO A 166 -10.70 -8.37 2.65
CA PRO A 166 -11.71 -8.04 3.66
C PRO A 166 -13.16 -8.22 3.20
N LYS A 167 -13.40 -8.09 1.89
CA LYS A 167 -14.72 -8.25 1.27
C LYS A 167 -14.98 -9.68 0.83
N ALA A 168 -13.93 -10.42 0.45
CA ALA A 168 -14.02 -11.82 0.04
C ALA A 168 -14.41 -12.77 1.18
N ILE A 169 -14.10 -12.41 2.43
CA ILE A 169 -14.35 -13.25 3.60
C ILE A 169 -15.44 -12.65 4.48
N THR A 170 -16.44 -13.47 4.80
CA THR A 170 -17.49 -13.13 5.78
C THR A 170 -16.98 -13.34 7.20
N ALA A 171 -16.22 -12.38 7.71
CA ALA A 171 -15.76 -12.35 9.11
C ALA A 171 -15.59 -10.93 9.61
N ASN A 172 -15.61 -10.74 10.93
CA ASN A 172 -15.43 -9.42 11.54
C ASN A 172 -14.02 -8.88 11.28
N ALA A 173 -13.90 -7.57 11.06
CA ALA A 173 -12.62 -6.91 10.80
C ALA A 173 -11.55 -7.24 11.85
N GLN A 174 -11.94 -7.28 13.13
CA GLN A 174 -11.06 -7.59 14.25
C GLN A 174 -10.51 -9.03 14.17
N THR A 175 -11.32 -9.98 13.70
CA THR A 175 -10.94 -11.38 13.50
C THR A 175 -9.93 -11.54 12.37
N LEU A 176 -10.05 -10.73 11.31
CA LEU A 176 -9.17 -10.77 10.13
C LEU A 176 -7.80 -10.11 10.39
N PHE A 177 -7.78 -9.08 11.24
CA PHE A 177 -6.66 -8.15 11.33
C PHE A 177 -5.39 -8.77 11.90
N LEU A 178 -5.44 -9.39 13.09
CA LEU A 178 -4.25 -9.97 13.71
C LEU A 178 -3.57 -11.03 12.82
N PRO A 179 -4.31 -12.03 12.26
CA PRO A 179 -3.70 -13.00 11.36
C PRO A 179 -3.07 -12.36 10.12
N GLN A 180 -3.67 -11.30 9.55
CA GLN A 180 -3.05 -10.54 8.47
C GLN A 180 -1.73 -9.90 8.90
N MET A 181 -1.67 -9.27 10.08
CA MET A 181 -0.42 -8.65 10.55
C MET A 181 0.68 -9.70 10.81
N ILE A 182 0.31 -10.88 11.32
CA ILE A 182 1.22 -12.03 11.42
C ILE A 182 1.71 -12.44 10.03
N GLY A 183 0.81 -12.52 9.05
CA GLY A 183 1.15 -12.80 7.66
C GLY A 183 2.15 -11.82 7.06
N ILE A 184 1.98 -10.51 7.30
CA ILE A 184 2.91 -9.48 6.83
C ILE A 184 4.28 -9.67 7.48
N PHE A 185 4.31 -9.92 8.80
CA PHE A 185 5.54 -10.17 9.53
C PHE A 185 6.28 -11.42 9.01
N ILE A 186 5.58 -12.54 8.83
CA ILE A 186 6.15 -13.75 8.25
C ILE A 186 6.65 -13.50 6.82
N GLY A 187 5.87 -12.80 6.00
CA GLY A 187 6.26 -12.40 4.64
C GLY A 187 7.53 -11.56 4.63
N SER A 188 7.69 -10.66 5.61
CA SER A 188 8.91 -9.86 5.76
C SER A 188 10.12 -10.74 6.13
N ILE A 189 9.96 -11.74 7.01
CA ILE A 189 11.01 -12.69 7.35
C ILE A 189 11.40 -13.53 6.14
N ILE A 190 10.42 -14.04 5.38
CA ILE A 190 10.68 -14.81 4.15
C ILE A 190 11.46 -13.96 3.16
N PHE A 191 11.08 -12.70 2.97
CA PHE A 191 11.82 -11.78 2.12
C PHE A 191 13.28 -11.62 2.58
N LEU A 192 13.54 -11.46 3.88
CA LEU A 192 14.90 -11.39 4.43
C LEU A 192 15.72 -12.65 4.17
N LEU A 193 15.13 -13.82 4.34
CA LEU A 193 15.79 -15.11 4.15
C LEU A 193 16.11 -15.34 2.67
N VAL A 194 15.15 -15.11 1.78
CA VAL A 194 15.31 -15.30 0.33
C VAL A 194 16.31 -14.29 -0.24
N SER A 195 16.27 -13.03 0.19
CA SER A 195 17.23 -12.01 -0.22
C SER A 195 18.61 -12.16 0.44
N ARG A 196 18.75 -13.07 1.42
CA ARG A 196 19.96 -13.29 2.24
C ARG A 196 20.43 -12.03 2.98
N GLN A 197 19.52 -11.14 3.33
CA GLN A 197 19.81 -9.86 3.99
C GLN A 197 19.56 -9.91 5.50
N THR A 198 19.84 -11.03 6.18
CA THR A 198 19.56 -11.20 7.61
C THR A 198 20.32 -10.24 8.54
N LYS A 199 21.40 -9.62 8.04
CA LYS A 199 22.19 -8.62 8.78
C LYS A 199 21.38 -7.38 9.18
N VAL A 200 20.32 -7.05 8.43
CA VAL A 200 19.47 -5.89 8.70
C VAL A 200 18.78 -5.96 10.06
N LEU A 201 18.60 -7.14 10.65
CA LEU A 201 18.02 -7.29 12.00
C LEU A 201 18.85 -6.61 13.09
N LYS A 202 20.17 -6.44 12.86
CA LYS A 202 21.08 -5.76 13.78
C LYS A 202 21.17 -4.25 13.52
N GLU A 203 20.59 -3.78 12.42
CA GLU A 203 20.71 -2.38 12.01
C GLU A 203 19.66 -1.51 12.68
N LYS A 204 20.08 -0.35 13.18
CA LYS A 204 19.19 0.65 13.80
C LYS A 204 18.04 1.08 12.87
N ALA A 205 18.28 1.08 11.55
CA ALA A 205 17.29 1.46 10.56
C ALA A 205 16.05 0.55 10.58
N THR A 206 16.18 -0.74 10.88
CA THR A 206 15.05 -1.68 10.99
C THR A 206 14.14 -1.32 12.14
N TRP A 207 14.73 -1.01 13.30
CA TRP A 207 14.00 -0.64 14.51
C TRP A 207 13.33 0.73 14.39
N LEU A 208 13.95 1.66 13.65
CA LEU A 208 13.30 2.94 13.33
C LEU A 208 12.11 2.76 12.38
N ASN A 209 12.15 1.77 11.48
CA ASN A 209 11.02 1.45 10.61
C ASN A 209 9.82 0.81 11.34
N ILE A 210 9.94 0.48 12.63
CA ILE A 210 8.75 0.08 13.42
C ILE A 210 7.71 1.21 13.43
N PHE A 211 8.13 2.47 13.42
CA PHE A 211 7.21 3.60 13.35
C PHE A 211 6.44 3.67 12.03
N SER A 212 7.04 3.27 10.91
CA SER A 212 6.31 3.13 9.64
C SER A 212 5.31 1.97 9.74
N GLY A 213 5.68 0.88 10.40
CA GLY A 213 4.79 -0.24 10.73
C GLY A 213 3.59 0.14 11.59
N PHE A 214 3.76 1.01 12.59
CA PHE A 214 2.62 1.51 13.39
C PHE A 214 1.63 2.29 12.53
N SER A 215 2.14 3.20 11.71
CA SER A 215 1.31 4.00 10.80
C SER A 215 0.58 3.12 9.78
N PHE A 216 1.29 2.12 9.21
CA PHE A 216 0.70 1.13 8.32
C PHE A 216 -0.37 0.28 9.02
N GLY A 217 -0.10 -0.24 10.22
CA GLY A 217 -1.01 -1.10 10.97
C GLY A 217 -2.33 -0.40 11.32
N ILE A 218 -2.26 0.86 11.76
CA ILE A 218 -3.46 1.67 12.06
C ILE A 218 -4.29 1.89 10.78
N ALA A 219 -3.62 2.26 9.67
CA ALA A 219 -4.28 2.42 8.38
C ALA A 219 -4.91 1.12 7.88
N ALA A 220 -4.20 0.00 7.99
CA ALA A 220 -4.67 -1.32 7.61
C ALA A 220 -5.92 -1.72 8.39
N PHE A 221 -5.95 -1.50 9.71
CA PHE A 221 -7.12 -1.80 10.53
C PHE A 221 -8.34 -0.98 10.08
N ALA A 222 -8.18 0.33 9.91
CA ALA A 222 -9.24 1.20 9.42
C ALA A 222 -9.70 0.82 8.00
N TYR A 223 -8.78 0.39 7.14
CA TYR A 223 -9.09 -0.05 5.78
C TYR A 223 -9.99 -1.27 5.77
N ILE A 224 -9.77 -2.27 6.63
CA ILE A 224 -10.62 -3.47 6.71
C ILE A 224 -12.07 -3.07 7.00
N PHE A 225 -12.31 -2.22 8.00
CA PHE A 225 -13.65 -1.70 8.28
C PHE A 225 -14.22 -0.93 7.11
N SER A 226 -13.43 -0.05 6.48
CA SER A 226 -13.88 0.74 5.34
C SER A 226 -14.28 -0.15 4.17
N ALA A 227 -13.50 -1.18 3.83
CA ALA A 227 -13.77 -2.10 2.74
C ALA A 227 -15.04 -2.92 2.99
N GLN A 228 -15.26 -3.37 4.24
CA GLN A 228 -16.47 -4.11 4.61
C GLN A 228 -17.73 -3.23 4.54
N LEU A 229 -17.65 -2.00 5.05
CA LEU A 229 -18.79 -1.07 5.16
C LEU A 229 -19.11 -0.32 3.87
N ASN A 230 -18.08 0.14 3.13
CA ASN A 230 -18.24 1.03 1.98
C ASN A 230 -18.00 0.33 0.62
N GLY A 231 -17.53 -0.93 0.63
CA GLY A 231 -17.07 -1.63 -0.57
C GLY A 231 -15.58 -1.37 -0.86
N VAL A 232 -14.97 -2.29 -1.61
CA VAL A 232 -13.54 -2.25 -1.95
C VAL A 232 -13.23 -1.08 -2.85
N ILE A 233 -14.07 -0.78 -3.85
CA ILE A 233 -13.83 0.32 -4.80
C ILE A 233 -13.77 1.65 -4.05
N THR A 234 -14.82 1.96 -3.28
CA THR A 234 -14.95 3.23 -2.56
C THR A 234 -13.86 3.36 -1.50
N ALA A 235 -13.65 2.33 -0.67
CA ALA A 235 -12.63 2.35 0.37
C ALA A 235 -11.23 2.58 -0.22
N PHE A 236 -10.92 1.90 -1.34
CA PHE A 236 -9.61 1.99 -1.95
C PHE A 236 -9.36 3.36 -2.58
N ILE A 237 -10.33 3.92 -3.33
CA ILE A 237 -10.22 5.24 -3.95
C ILE A 237 -9.88 6.31 -2.90
N TYR A 238 -10.62 6.36 -1.78
CA TYR A 238 -10.33 7.34 -0.73
C TYR A 238 -8.95 7.11 -0.09
N SER A 239 -8.55 5.86 0.10
CA SER A 239 -7.25 5.51 0.65
C SER A 239 -6.08 5.98 -0.23
N GLN A 240 -6.28 6.10 -1.54
CA GLN A 240 -5.25 6.52 -2.48
C GLN A 240 -4.92 8.02 -2.46
N LEU A 241 -5.70 8.83 -1.71
CA LEU A 241 -5.30 10.19 -1.36
C LEU A 241 -3.95 10.23 -0.59
N CYS A 242 -3.48 9.07 -0.08
CA CYS A 242 -2.14 8.91 0.46
C CYS A 242 -1.05 9.37 -0.51
N VAL A 243 -1.23 9.20 -1.83
CA VAL A 243 -0.22 9.59 -2.84
C VAL A 243 0.08 11.07 -2.78
N ILE A 244 -0.94 11.90 -2.53
CA ILE A 244 -0.78 13.35 -2.42
C ILE A 244 0.16 13.66 -1.26
N ILE A 245 -0.11 13.05 -0.11
CA ILE A 245 0.67 13.21 1.12
C ILE A 245 2.10 12.71 0.91
N SER A 246 2.26 11.50 0.37
CA SER A 246 3.56 10.89 0.11
C SER A 246 4.39 11.67 -0.90
N THR A 247 3.77 12.15 -1.96
CA THR A 247 4.49 12.80 -3.05
C THR A 247 4.87 14.23 -2.69
N LEU A 248 3.93 15.02 -2.16
CA LEU A 248 4.24 16.35 -1.65
C LEU A 248 5.21 16.25 -0.47
N GLY A 249 5.01 15.28 0.42
CA GLY A 249 5.90 15.08 1.55
C GLY A 249 7.30 14.64 1.14
N GLY A 250 7.44 13.82 0.10
CA GLY A 250 8.75 13.44 -0.46
C GLY A 250 9.50 14.64 -1.03
N ILE A 251 8.79 15.54 -1.71
CA ILE A 251 9.38 16.78 -2.26
C ILE A 251 9.81 17.73 -1.14
N PHE A 252 8.91 18.03 -0.19
CA PHE A 252 9.14 19.07 0.81
C PHE A 252 9.92 18.61 2.05
N PHE A 253 9.67 17.40 2.57
CA PHE A 253 10.27 16.92 3.83
C PHE A 253 11.49 16.02 3.63
N ILE A 254 11.56 15.28 2.52
CA ILE A 254 12.72 14.43 2.20
C ILE A 254 13.72 15.17 1.31
N GLY A 255 13.29 16.24 0.63
CA GLY A 255 14.15 17.08 -0.20
C GLY A 255 14.40 16.48 -1.59
N GLU A 256 13.45 15.69 -2.12
CA GLU A 256 13.49 15.29 -3.53
C GLU A 256 13.35 16.54 -4.42
N ASN A 257 14.46 17.03 -4.97
CA ASN A 257 14.47 18.21 -5.84
C ASN A 257 13.67 17.94 -7.12
N LYS A 258 12.59 18.70 -7.32
CA LYS A 258 11.75 18.68 -8.53
C LYS A 258 11.64 20.04 -9.19
N THR A 259 11.46 20.03 -10.50
CA THR A 259 11.27 21.25 -11.29
C THR A 259 9.82 21.75 -11.21
N LYS A 260 9.59 23.06 -11.35
CA LYS A 260 8.25 23.70 -11.23
C LYS A 260 7.18 23.06 -12.14
N SER A 261 7.56 22.55 -13.30
CA SER A 261 6.66 21.86 -14.24
C SER A 261 6.18 20.49 -13.73
N GLU A 262 6.95 19.80 -12.90
CA GLU A 262 6.56 18.52 -12.30
C GLU A 262 5.55 18.70 -11.16
N LEU A 263 5.64 19.81 -10.44
CA LEU A 263 4.71 20.18 -9.36
C LEU A 263 3.30 20.41 -9.93
N ILE A 264 3.20 21.06 -11.09
CA ILE A 264 1.93 21.29 -11.79
C ILE A 264 1.39 19.97 -12.37
N GLY A 265 2.24 19.14 -12.98
CA GLY A 265 1.84 17.82 -13.49
C GLY A 265 1.38 16.85 -12.40
N LEU A 266 1.88 16.99 -11.17
CA LEU A 266 1.45 16.19 -10.01
C LEU A 266 0.07 16.58 -9.49
N PHE A 267 -0.26 17.87 -9.46
CA PHE A 267 -1.60 18.34 -9.09
C PHE A 267 -2.67 17.83 -10.06
N VAL A 268 -2.37 17.84 -11.36
CA VAL A 268 -3.29 17.32 -12.39
C VAL A 268 -3.44 15.79 -12.33
N LYS A 269 -2.44 15.06 -11.82
CA LYS A 269 -2.47 13.58 -11.66
C LYS A 269 -3.08 13.11 -10.34
N SER A 270 -3.28 14.03 -9.39
CA SER A 270 -3.77 13.75 -8.04
C SER A 270 -5.26 14.09 -7.86
N CYS A 271 -5.86 14.77 -8.84
CA CYS A 271 -7.30 14.95 -9.00
C CYS A 271 -7.85 13.89 -9.96
#